data_AF-A0AAW5CF08-F1
#
_entry.id   AF-A0AAW5CF08-F1
#
_cell.length_a   1.000
_cell.length_b   1.000
_cell.length_c   1.000
_cell.angle_alpha   90.00
_cell.angle_beta   90.00
_cell.angle_gamma   90.00
#
_symmetry.space_group_name_H-M   'P 1'
#
loop_
_entity.id
_entity.type
_entity.pdbx_description
1 polymer ?
#
loop_
_entity_poly.entity_id
_entity_poly.type
_entity_poly.pdbx_seq_one_letter_code
_entity_poly.pdbx_strand_id
1 'polypeptide(L)'
;MAIIIRLYHNGIVRKITSGLRIKVDYWDFDNNCLKNGIPNQEHLQYLLDKQIQEFKKRELEYKIQGKNYSIDDIIGIKKKPAMTVEEYFQKIINELSDLGRLNTRDKYKFTLSSLNKFRSNCNSKELL
;
A
#
# COMPACT_ATOMS: atom_id res chain seq x y z
N MET A 1 23.01 -6.40 1.56
CA MET A 1 21.95 -6.17 2.58
C MET A 1 21.00 -5.09 2.07
N ALA A 2 19.70 -5.25 2.29
CA ALA A 2 18.72 -4.19 2.01
C ALA A 2 18.49 -3.35 3.26
N ILE A 3 18.39 -2.03 3.10
CA ILE A 3 18.10 -1.13 4.23
C ILE A 3 16.59 -1.10 4.43
N ILE A 4 16.16 -1.36 5.66
CA ILE A 4 14.75 -1.43 6.05
C ILE A 4 14.44 -0.26 6.99
N ILE A 5 13.45 0.55 6.62
CA ILE A 5 12.90 1.62 7.45
C ILE A 5 11.75 1.03 8.26
N ARG A 6 11.74 1.30 9.57
CA ARG A 6 10.67 0.89 10.48
C ARG A 6 9.84 2.12 10.85
N LEU A 7 8.54 2.04 10.59
CA LEU A 7 7.57 3.04 11.00
C LEU A 7 6.78 2.52 12.18
N TYR A 8 6.58 3.39 13.19
CA TYR A 8 5.84 3.11 14.41
C TYR A 8 4.70 4.11 14.54
N HIS A 9 3.48 3.63 14.74
CA HIS A 9 2.34 4.49 15.01
C HIS A 9 1.23 3.70 15.72
N ASN A 10 0.70 4.22 16.83
CA ASN A 10 -0.41 3.62 17.60
C ASN A 10 -0.23 2.12 17.91
N GLY A 11 0.97 1.72 18.35
CA GLY A 11 1.29 0.33 18.66
C GLY A 11 1.49 -0.60 17.45
N ILE A 12 1.28 -0.09 16.23
CA ILE A 12 1.52 -0.83 14.98
C ILE A 12 2.93 -0.52 14.47
N VAL A 13 3.62 -1.56 13.99
CA VAL A 13 4.94 -1.45 13.37
C VAL A 13 4.86 -1.92 11.93
N ARG A 14 5.39 -1.13 11.00
CA ARG A 14 5.54 -1.55 9.60
C ARG A 14 6.98 -1.42 9.14
N LYS A 15 7.44 -2.42 8.39
CA LYS A 15 8.78 -2.47 7.79
C LYS A 15 8.66 -2.18 6.30
N ILE A 16 9.48 -1.28 5.80
CA ILE A 16 9.51 -0.89 4.38
C ILE A 16 10.94 -0.96 3.90
N THR A 17 11.16 -1.62 2.77
CA THR A 17 12.46 -1.58 2.11
C THR A 17 12.67 -0.19 1.50
N SER A 18 13.81 0.43 1.81
CA SER A 18 14.19 1.72 1.20
C SER A 18 14.42 1.64 -0.32
N GLY A 19 14.53 0.43 -0.87
CA GLY A 19 14.93 0.19 -2.26
C GLY A 19 16.45 0.16 -2.45
N LEU A 20 17.23 0.58 -1.44
CA LEU A 20 18.67 0.58 -1.48
C LEU A 20 19.26 -0.75 -0.98
N ARG A 21 20.35 -1.16 -1.63
CA ARG A 21 21.14 -2.34 -1.27
C ARG A 21 22.60 -1.93 -1.09
N ILE A 22 23.16 -2.23 0.07
CA ILE A 22 24.55 -1.94 0.43
C ILE A 22 25.22 -3.18 1.03
N LYS A 23 26.56 -3.19 1.10
CA LYS A 23 27.29 -4.18 1.89
C LYS A 23 27.05 -3.93 3.38
N VAL A 24 27.16 -4.98 4.20
CA VAL A 24 26.96 -4.86 5.66
C VAL A 24 28.03 -3.95 6.26
N ASP A 25 29.28 -4.09 5.81
CA ASP A 25 30.44 -3.33 6.31
C ASP A 25 30.33 -1.82 6.10
N TYR A 26 29.44 -1.41 5.19
CA TYR A 26 29.21 -0.04 4.77
C TYR A 26 28.18 0.68 5.65
N TRP A 27 27.48 -0.04 6.52
CA TRP A 27 26.50 0.52 7.44
C TRP A 27 27.12 0.74 8.82
N ASP A 28 26.88 1.92 9.39
CA ASP A 28 27.11 2.22 10.79
C ASP A 28 25.82 1.91 11.57
N PHE A 29 25.84 0.84 12.36
CA PHE A 29 24.68 0.41 13.14
C PHE A 29 24.41 1.30 14.36
N ASP A 30 25.43 1.98 14.87
CA ASP A 30 25.30 2.84 16.05
C ASP A 30 24.68 4.18 15.64
N ASN A 31 25.14 4.75 14.53
CA ASN A 31 24.66 6.04 14.03
C ASN A 31 23.50 5.92 13.03
N ASN A 32 23.16 4.70 12.59
CA ASN A 32 22.15 4.42 11.56
C ASN A 32 22.39 5.22 10.25
N CYS A 33 23.65 5.28 9.82
CA CYS A 33 24.06 5.99 8.61
C CYS A 33 25.09 5.18 7.81
N LEU A 34 25.40 5.64 6.60
CA LEU A 34 26.50 5.09 5.82
C LEU A 34 27.84 5.56 6.38
N LYS A 35 28.79 4.63 6.52
CA LYS A 35 30.16 4.98 6.94
C LYS A 35 30.83 5.93 5.94
N ASN A 36 31.76 6.73 6.42
CA ASN A 36 32.51 7.65 5.58
C ASN A 36 33.45 6.88 4.63
N GLY A 37 33.62 7.40 3.40
CA GLY A 37 34.59 6.86 2.42
C GLY A 37 34.06 5.71 1.54
N ILE A 38 32.75 5.45 1.54
CA ILE A 38 32.12 4.46 0.65
C ILE A 38 31.84 5.11 -0.72
N PRO A 39 31.94 4.37 -1.85
CA PRO A 39 31.51 4.86 -3.14
C PRO A 39 30.06 5.35 -3.11
N ASN A 40 29.82 6.56 -3.63
CA ASN A 40 28.51 7.20 -3.68
C ASN A 40 27.81 7.36 -2.31
N GLN A 41 28.58 7.42 -1.21
CA GLN A 41 28.04 7.59 0.15
C GLN A 41 27.04 8.74 0.23
N GLU A 42 27.44 9.94 -0.22
CA GLU A 42 26.60 11.14 -0.14
C GLU A 42 25.27 10.96 -0.88
N HIS A 43 25.33 10.38 -2.09
CA HIS A 43 24.14 10.14 -2.89
C HIS A 43 23.20 9.12 -2.23
N LEU A 44 23.74 7.99 -1.75
CA LEU A 44 22.94 6.96 -1.08
C LEU A 44 22.35 7.47 0.24
N GLN A 45 23.12 8.24 1.00
CA GLN A 45 22.66 8.86 2.25
C GLN A 45 21.55 9.87 1.95
N TYR A 46 21.73 10.72 0.93
CA TYR A 46 20.72 11.66 0.46
C TYR A 46 19.40 10.96 0.09
N LEU A 47 19.45 9.81 -0.60
CA LEU A 47 18.24 9.07 -0.95
C LEU A 47 17.50 8.53 0.29
N LEU A 48 18.23 8.02 1.29
CA LEU A 48 17.65 7.58 2.56
C LEU A 48 17.02 8.75 3.32
N ASP A 49 17.77 9.84 3.46
CA ASP A 49 17.33 11.02 4.18
C ASP A 49 16.10 11.63 3.52
N LYS A 50 16.10 11.74 2.18
CA LYS A 50 14.95 12.20 1.42
C LYS A 50 13.70 11.35 1.71
N GLN A 51 13.83 10.02 1.70
CA GLN A 51 12.71 9.13 1.99
C GLN A 51 12.21 9.28 3.43
N ILE A 52 13.11 9.38 4.40
CA ILE A 52 12.77 9.61 5.81
C ILE A 52 12.07 10.97 5.98
N GLN A 53 12.56 12.00 5.30
CA GLN A 53 11.97 13.34 5.35
C GLN A 53 10.59 13.38 4.71
N GLU A 54 10.34 12.64 3.62
CA GLU A 54 8.99 12.52 3.04
C GLU A 54 7.99 11.93 4.04
N PHE A 55 8.37 10.90 4.80
CA PHE A 55 7.52 10.33 5.84
C PHE A 55 7.27 11.32 6.99
N LYS A 56 8.32 11.98 7.49
CA LYS A 56 8.21 13.00 8.55
C LYS A 56 7.34 14.18 8.11
N LYS A 57 7.45 14.61 6.86
CA LYS A 57 6.64 15.70 6.29
C LYS A 57 5.16 15.35 6.30
N ARG A 58 4.78 14.16 5.81
CA ARG A 58 3.38 13.70 5.84
C ARG A 58 2.85 13.61 7.26
N GLU A 59 3.66 13.11 8.18
CA GLU A 59 3.29 13.05 9.60
C GLU A 59 2.99 14.44 10.16
N LEU A 60 3.84 15.43 9.85
CA LEU A 60 3.63 16.82 10.25
C LEU A 60 2.36 17.42 9.63
N GLU A 61 2.10 17.17 8.35
CA GLU A 61 0.89 17.63 7.67
C GLU A 61 -0.38 17.10 8.34
N TYR A 62 -0.42 15.82 8.72
CA TYR A 62 -1.55 15.25 9.45
C TYR A 62 -1.71 15.85 10.85
N LYS A 63 -0.60 16.07 11.57
CA LYS A 63 -0.60 16.74 12.88
C LYS A 63 -1.16 18.16 12.79
N ILE A 64 -0.72 18.95 11.81
CA ILE A 64 -1.22 20.32 11.57
C ILE A 64 -2.73 20.30 11.26
N GLN A 65 -3.20 19.32 10.49
CA GLN A 65 -4.62 19.18 10.15
C GLN A 65 -5.49 18.66 11.31
N GLY A 66 -4.88 18.21 12.42
CA GLY A 66 -5.61 17.59 13.53
C GLY A 66 -6.36 16.31 13.15
N LYS A 67 -5.95 15.63 12.08
CA LYS A 67 -6.60 14.40 11.59
C LYS A 67 -5.88 13.18 12.12
N ASN A 68 -6.65 12.16 12.47
CA ASN A 68 -6.10 10.83 12.68
C ASN A 68 -5.54 10.28 11.36
N TYR A 69 -4.40 9.63 11.44
CA TYR A 69 -3.74 8.98 10.31
C TYR A 69 -3.31 7.57 10.70
N SER A 70 -3.04 6.75 9.69
CA SER A 70 -2.48 5.41 9.83
C SER A 70 -1.10 5.36 9.18
N ILE A 71 -0.34 4.29 9.45
CA ILE A 71 0.96 4.10 8.81
C ILE A 71 0.82 4.05 7.27
N ASP A 72 -0.26 3.46 6.74
CA ASP A 72 -0.51 3.42 5.29
C ASP A 72 -0.60 4.82 4.67
N ASP A 73 -1.18 5.78 5.41
CA ASP A 73 -1.33 7.16 4.97
C ASP A 73 0.04 7.86 4.92
N ILE A 74 0.90 7.59 5.91
CA ILE A 74 2.30 8.06 5.91
C ILE A 74 3.11 7.46 4.77
N ILE A 75 2.91 6.18 4.45
CA ILE A 75 3.59 5.53 3.32
C ILE A 75 3.11 6.10 1.99
N GLY A 76 1.89 6.65 1.95
CA GLY A 76 1.24 7.08 0.71
C GLY A 76 0.67 5.90 -0.07
N ILE A 77 0.37 4.79 0.61
CA ILE A 77 -0.39 3.70 0.00
C ILE A 77 -1.81 4.24 -0.20
N LYS A 78 -2.17 4.51 -1.46
CA LYS A 78 -3.56 4.81 -1.79
C LYS A 78 -4.40 3.59 -1.45
N LYS A 79 -5.10 3.65 -0.32
CA LYS A 79 -6.19 2.71 -0.03
C LYS A 79 -7.17 2.84 -1.19
N LYS A 80 -7.42 1.74 -1.89
CA LYS A 80 -8.54 1.72 -2.84
C LYS A 80 -9.78 2.11 -2.04
N PRO A 81 -10.66 2.97 -2.58
CA PRO A 81 -11.89 3.32 -1.88
C PRO A 81 -12.60 2.04 -1.48
N ALA A 82 -13.17 2.02 -0.28
CA ALA A 82 -14.00 0.91 0.14
C ALA A 82 -15.10 0.76 -0.93
N MET A 83 -15.13 -0.41 -1.56
CA MET A 83 -16.15 -0.78 -2.52
C MET A 83 -16.56 -2.21 -2.25
N THR A 84 -17.83 -2.49 -2.41
CA THR A 84 -18.38 -3.83 -2.33
C THR A 84 -17.86 -4.68 -3.49
N VAL A 85 -17.92 -6.00 -3.32
CA VAL A 85 -17.62 -6.93 -4.42
C VAL A 85 -18.51 -6.64 -5.63
N GLU A 86 -19.79 -6.31 -5.40
CA GLU A 86 -20.74 -5.97 -6.47
C GLU A 86 -20.32 -4.72 -7.26
N GLU A 87 -19.97 -3.63 -6.57
CA GLU A 87 -19.47 -2.39 -7.20
C GLU A 87 -18.18 -2.63 -8.00
N TYR A 88 -17.26 -3.44 -7.46
CA TYR A 88 -16.03 -3.80 -8.15
C TYR A 88 -16.31 -4.55 -9.46
N PHE A 89 -17.17 -5.57 -9.42
CA PHE A 89 -17.53 -6.34 -10.61
C PHE A 89 -18.24 -5.46 -11.64
N GLN A 90 -19.16 -4.59 -11.22
CA GLN A 90 -19.87 -3.68 -12.13
C GLN A 90 -18.90 -2.72 -12.83
N LYS A 91 -17.92 -2.17 -12.10
CA LYS A 91 -16.87 -1.33 -12.67
C LYS A 91 -16.08 -2.05 -13.74
N ILE A 92 -15.59 -3.26 -13.47
CA ILE A 92 -14.80 -4.05 -14.43
C ILE A 92 -15.65 -4.44 -15.65
N ILE A 93 -16.94 -4.76 -15.47
CA ILE A 93 -17.85 -5.06 -16.57
C ILE A 93 -18.02 -3.85 -17.50
N ASN A 94 -18.12 -2.64 -16.95
CA ASN A 94 -18.23 -1.41 -17.74
C ASN A 94 -16.92 -1.15 -18.51
N GLU A 95 -15.77 -1.19 -17.83
CA GLU A 95 -14.46 -1.00 -18.46
C GLU A 95 -14.20 -2.01 -19.60
N LEU A 96 -14.57 -3.29 -19.41
CA LEU A 96 -14.43 -4.30 -20.45
C LEU A 96 -15.41 -4.12 -21.61
N SER A 97 -16.57 -3.50 -21.35
CA SER A 97 -17.54 -3.16 -22.40
C SER A 97 -17.00 -2.01 -23.26
N ASP A 98 -16.44 -0.98 -22.63
CA ASP A 98 -15.84 0.17 -23.31
C ASP A 98 -14.61 -0.25 -24.15
N LEU A 99 -13.82 -1.21 -23.65
CA LEU A 99 -12.67 -1.77 -24.36
C LEU A 99 -13.04 -2.83 -25.43
N GLY A 100 -14.32 -3.15 -25.60
CA GLY A 100 -14.77 -4.19 -26.56
C GLY A 100 -14.37 -5.63 -26.21
N ARG A 101 -13.93 -5.90 -24.97
CA ARG A 101 -13.45 -7.22 -24.51
C ARG A 101 -14.60 -8.12 -24.04
N LEU A 102 -15.56 -8.37 -24.91
CA LEU A 102 -16.87 -8.97 -24.57
C LEU A 102 -16.77 -10.37 -23.93
N ASN A 103 -15.90 -11.25 -24.44
CA ASN A 103 -15.70 -12.59 -23.86
C ASN A 103 -15.21 -12.55 -22.41
N THR A 104 -14.37 -11.58 -22.07
CA THR A 104 -13.90 -11.40 -20.70
C THR A 104 -15.00 -10.79 -19.85
N ARG A 105 -15.68 -9.76 -20.35
CA ARG A 105 -16.82 -9.11 -19.69
C ARG A 105 -17.88 -10.14 -19.28
N ASP A 106 -18.21 -11.08 -20.16
CA ASP A 106 -19.28 -12.06 -19.91
C ASP A 106 -18.93 -13.05 -18.82
N LYS A 107 -17.66 -13.41 -18.67
CA LYS A 107 -17.18 -14.19 -17.52
C LYS A 107 -17.43 -13.44 -16.21
N TYR A 108 -17.07 -12.15 -16.14
CA TYR A 108 -17.32 -11.33 -14.96
C TYR A 108 -18.81 -11.16 -14.65
N LYS A 109 -19.65 -10.97 -15.69
CA LYS A 109 -21.12 -10.95 -15.53
C LYS A 109 -21.64 -12.26 -14.93
N PHE A 110 -21.20 -13.40 -15.46
CA PHE A 110 -21.65 -14.71 -14.99
C PHE A 110 -21.23 -14.98 -13.53
N THR A 111 -19.99 -14.63 -13.18
CA THR A 111 -19.49 -14.73 -11.81
C THR A 111 -20.29 -13.83 -10.86
N LEU A 112 -20.58 -12.58 -11.23
CA LEU A 112 -21.39 -11.68 -10.41
C LEU A 112 -22.80 -12.24 -10.18
N SER A 113 -23.45 -12.77 -11.21
CA SER A 113 -24.77 -13.42 -11.09
C SER A 113 -24.72 -14.63 -10.14
N SER A 114 -23.65 -15.41 -10.21
CA SER A 114 -23.45 -16.58 -9.32
C SER A 114 -23.25 -16.16 -7.87
N LEU A 115 -22.46 -15.11 -7.62
CA LEU A 115 -22.26 -14.55 -6.28
C LEU A 115 -23.55 -13.97 -5.70
N ASN A 116 -24.33 -13.25 -6.51
CA ASN A 116 -25.62 -12.71 -6.07
C ASN A 116 -26.61 -13.83 -5.75
N LYS A 117 -26.65 -14.92 -6.55
CA LYS A 117 -27.45 -16.10 -6.24
C LYS A 117 -27.01 -16.78 -4.95
N PHE A 118 -25.71 -16.91 -4.73
CA PHE A 118 -25.16 -17.46 -3.48
C PHE A 118 -25.57 -16.60 -2.27
N ARG A 119 -25.44 -15.28 -2.37
CA ARG A 119 -25.87 -14.32 -1.32
C ARG A 119 -27.34 -14.51 -0.98
N SER A 120 -28.21 -14.55 -1.99
CA SER A 120 -29.66 -14.76 -1.79
C SER A 120 -29.99 -16.11 -1.15
N ASN A 121 -29.26 -17.17 -1.52
CA ASN A 121 -29.46 -18.52 -0.97
C ASN A 121 -28.91 -18.71 0.45
N CYS A 122 -27.94 -17.89 0.87
CA CYS A 122 -27.46 -17.88 2.25
C CYS A 122 -28.41 -17.12 3.18
N ASN A 123 -28.96 -15.99 2.73
CA ASN A 123 -29.91 -15.19 3.51
C ASN A 123 -31.27 -15.89 3.72
N SER A 124 -31.58 -16.93 2.95
CA SER A 124 -32.83 -17.70 3.09
C SER A 124 -32.75 -18.86 4.10
N LYS A 125 -31.57 -19.13 4.68
CA LYS A 125 -31.37 -20.24 5.64
C LYS A 125 -31.46 -19.83 7.12
N GLU A 126 -31.73 -18.55 7.42
CA GLU A 126 -31.95 -18.05 8.80
C GLU A 126 -33.44 -17.98 9.19
N LEU A 127 -34.36 -18.59 8.43
CA LEU A 127 -35.82 -18.56 8.70
C LEU A 127 -36.46 -19.95 8.90
N LEU A 128 -35.71 -20.94 9.36
CA LEU A 128 -36.24 -22.21 9.89
C LEU A 128 -35.57 -22.54 11.22
#